data_AF-A0A382DCJ6-F1
#
_entry.id   AF-A0A382DCJ6-F1
#
_cell.length_a   1.000
_cell.length_b   1.000
_cell.length_c   1.000
_cell.angle_alpha   90.00
_cell.angle_beta   90.00
_cell.angle_gamma   90.00
#
_symmetry.space_group_name_H-M   'P 1'
#
loop_
_entity.id
_entity.type
_entity.pdbx_description
1 polymer ?
#
loop_
_entity_poly.entity_id
_entity_poly.type
_entity_poly.pdbx_seq_one_letter_code
_entity_poly.pdbx_strand_id
1 'polypeptide(L)'
;MSQVFICLVGLPSELNRRILIESTLSLGYLFILWIPLVFGYVVSKMVELEGVENPKPGAADLLSGALTGLLGSLGLVLLMLGIDNLDMRDPLINWNQKLFRLLTFENSISFGSLVWIPVGVGLGTIGASLHQMSGQIRKMSAYAMFGLFSFAVLEDVIDDLSEGFRLEWLSDMIYAKKGGMTVTSTIVLAIVLALLPLITRGKFKKTVDRYRSDAKPENQRRNSVVLFSTV
;
A
#
# COMPACT_ATOMS: atom_id res chain seq x y z
N MET A 1 5.06 -17.69 0.20
CA MET A 1 3.93 -18.62 0.39
C MET A 1 2.57 -17.92 0.42
N SER A 2 2.39 -16.81 1.15
CA SER A 2 1.09 -16.10 1.22
C SER A 2 0.56 -15.62 -0.15
N GLN A 3 1.43 -15.22 -1.08
CA GLN A 3 1.03 -14.87 -2.46
C GLN A 3 0.36 -16.04 -3.18
N VAL A 4 0.93 -17.24 -3.06
CA VAL A 4 0.40 -18.45 -3.68
C VAL A 4 -0.99 -18.74 -3.12
N PHE A 5 -1.17 -18.65 -1.80
CA PHE A 5 -2.47 -18.82 -1.17
C PHE A 5 -3.51 -17.82 -1.68
N ILE A 6 -3.20 -16.51 -1.72
CA ILE A 6 -4.15 -15.50 -2.22
C ILE A 6 -4.51 -15.75 -3.69
N CYS A 7 -3.55 -16.18 -4.51
CA CYS A 7 -3.81 -16.57 -5.90
C CYS A 7 -4.75 -17.78 -5.97
N LEU A 8 -4.55 -18.80 -5.14
CA LEU A 8 -5.41 -19.99 -5.05
C LEU A 8 -6.80 -19.71 -4.47
N VAL A 9 -7.00 -18.62 -3.74
CA VAL A 9 -8.35 -18.16 -3.34
C VAL A 9 -9.07 -17.47 -4.51
N GLY A 10 -8.38 -17.14 -5.60
CA GLY A 10 -8.97 -16.55 -6.80
C GLY A 10 -9.19 -15.03 -6.72
N LEU A 11 -8.93 -14.41 -5.57
CA LEU A 11 -9.12 -12.97 -5.34
C LEU A 11 -8.45 -12.09 -6.41
N PRO A 12 -7.17 -12.31 -6.81
CA PRO A 12 -6.54 -11.45 -7.81
C PRO A 12 -7.24 -11.51 -9.16
N SER A 13 -7.75 -12.68 -9.55
CA SER A 13 -8.36 -12.89 -10.86
C SER A 13 -9.73 -12.23 -10.99
N GLU A 14 -10.52 -12.22 -9.90
CA GLU A 14 -11.83 -11.55 -9.87
C GLU A 14 -11.68 -10.03 -9.75
N LEU A 15 -10.73 -9.56 -8.94
CA LEU A 15 -10.47 -8.13 -8.76
C LEU A 15 -9.70 -7.49 -9.91
N ASN A 16 -9.16 -8.26 -10.86
CA ASN A 16 -8.43 -7.75 -12.01
C ASN A 16 -9.28 -6.81 -12.91
N ARG A 17 -10.62 -6.93 -12.84
CA ARG A 17 -11.55 -6.06 -13.55
C ARG A 17 -11.52 -4.61 -13.06
N ARG A 18 -11.13 -4.39 -11.80
CA ARG A 18 -11.02 -3.05 -11.22
C ARG A 18 -9.67 -2.45 -11.60
N ILE A 19 -9.68 -1.51 -12.53
CA ILE A 19 -8.49 -0.75 -12.95
C ILE A 19 -8.25 0.34 -11.91
N LEU A 20 -7.01 0.44 -11.40
CA LEU A 20 -6.63 1.51 -10.46
C LEU A 20 -5.88 2.62 -11.18
N ILE A 21 -4.92 2.25 -12.02
CA ILE A 21 -4.15 3.16 -12.87
C ILE A 21 -4.30 2.68 -14.31
N GLU A 22 -4.73 3.57 -15.18
CA GLU A 22 -4.97 3.28 -16.59
C GLU A 22 -3.77 2.55 -17.22
N SER A 23 -4.06 1.43 -17.90
CA SER A 23 -3.09 0.63 -18.67
C SER A 23 -1.87 0.10 -17.88
N THR A 24 -1.83 0.26 -16.56
CA THR A 24 -0.61 -0.03 -15.77
C THR A 24 -0.90 -0.93 -14.56
N LEU A 25 -1.93 -0.61 -13.77
CA LEU A 25 -2.17 -1.29 -12.50
C LEU A 25 -3.64 -1.59 -12.27
N SER A 26 -3.97 -2.87 -12.14
CA SER A 26 -5.27 -3.33 -11.65
C SER A 26 -5.21 -3.64 -10.17
N LEU A 27 -6.38 -3.69 -9.53
CA LEU A 27 -6.52 -4.13 -8.15
C LEU A 27 -6.02 -5.57 -7.97
N GLY A 28 -6.25 -6.44 -8.97
CA GLY A 28 -5.73 -7.81 -8.99
C GLY A 28 -4.21 -7.88 -8.85
N TYR A 29 -3.48 -7.09 -9.64
CA TYR A 29 -2.01 -7.01 -9.53
C TYR A 29 -1.57 -6.41 -8.19
N LEU A 30 -2.27 -5.38 -7.71
CA LEU A 30 -1.95 -4.77 -6.42
C LEU A 30 -1.98 -5.79 -5.28
N PHE A 31 -2.98 -6.69 -5.25
CA PHE A 31 -3.11 -7.77 -4.26
C PHE A 31 -1.98 -8.80 -4.28
N ILE A 32 -1.20 -8.88 -5.36
CA ILE A 32 0.00 -9.73 -5.45
C ILE A 32 1.25 -8.93 -5.06
N LEU A 33 1.33 -7.66 -5.48
CA LEU A 33 2.51 -6.80 -5.31
C LEU A 33 2.70 -6.31 -3.86
N TRP A 34 1.63 -6.07 -3.10
CA TRP A 34 1.77 -5.57 -1.72
C TRP A 34 2.40 -6.58 -0.76
N ILE A 35 2.29 -7.87 -1.04
CA ILE A 35 2.79 -8.95 -0.15
C ILE A 35 4.32 -8.91 -0.01
N PRO A 36 5.13 -8.97 -1.08
CA PRO A 36 6.59 -8.94 -0.95
C PRO A 36 7.06 -7.61 -0.33
N LEU A 37 6.35 -6.51 -0.59
CA LEU A 37 6.61 -5.23 0.04
C LEU A 37 6.41 -5.28 1.57
N VAL A 38 5.25 -5.76 2.03
CA VAL A 38 4.95 -5.83 3.47
C VAL A 38 5.80 -6.87 4.17
N PHE A 39 5.97 -8.06 3.60
CA PHE A 39 6.81 -9.09 4.21
C PHE A 39 8.29 -8.69 4.22
N GLY A 40 8.78 -7.98 3.20
CA GLY A 40 10.10 -7.37 3.21
C GLY A 40 10.26 -6.38 4.38
N TYR A 41 9.25 -5.54 4.61
CA TYR A 41 9.23 -4.62 5.75
C TYR A 41 9.20 -5.34 7.11
N VAL A 42 8.39 -6.38 7.24
CA VAL A 42 8.23 -7.14 8.50
C VAL A 42 9.49 -7.93 8.84
N VAL A 43 10.11 -8.59 7.86
CA VAL A 43 11.33 -9.38 8.07
C VAL A 43 12.52 -8.50 8.48
N SER A 44 12.59 -7.27 7.96
CA SER A 44 13.65 -6.33 8.32
C SER A 44 13.39 -5.60 9.64
N LYS A 45 12.18 -5.73 10.23
CA LYS A 45 11.87 -5.13 11.52
C LYS A 45 12.38 -6.04 12.63
N MET A 46 13.49 -5.67 13.27
CA MET A 46 13.97 -6.38 14.44
C MET A 46 12.99 -6.21 15.61
N VAL A 47 12.75 -7.30 16.35
CA VAL A 47 12.02 -7.25 17.63
C VAL A 47 12.99 -6.66 18.65
N GLU A 48 12.67 -5.47 19.16
CA GLU A 48 13.44 -4.89 20.26
C GLU A 48 13.21 -5.78 21.49
N LEU A 49 14.19 -6.63 21.81
CA LEU A 49 14.21 -7.40 23.03
C LEU A 49 14.81 -6.51 24.13
N GLU A 50 14.10 -6.35 25.25
CA GLU A 50 14.60 -5.58 26.39
C GLU A 50 15.94 -6.16 26.86
N GLY A 51 16.99 -5.33 26.88
CA GLY A 51 18.31 -5.70 27.41
C GLY A 51 19.35 -6.19 26.40
N VAL A 52 19.04 -6.23 25.09
CA VAL A 52 20.02 -6.55 24.03
C VAL A 52 20.19 -5.35 23.11
N GLU A 53 21.45 -4.95 22.85
CA GLU A 53 21.75 -3.86 21.93
C GLU A 53 21.40 -4.29 20.49
N ASN A 54 20.42 -3.61 19.89
CA ASN A 54 19.97 -3.94 18.55
C ASN A 54 21.10 -3.73 17.53
N PRO A 55 21.39 -4.71 16.67
CA PRO A 55 22.30 -4.53 15.55
C PRO A 55 21.88 -3.31 14.71
N LYS A 56 22.87 -2.52 14.27
CA LYS A 56 22.59 -1.36 13.40
C LYS A 56 21.93 -1.83 12.10
N PRO A 57 20.88 -1.14 11.63
CA PRO A 57 20.26 -1.46 10.35
C PRO A 57 21.32 -1.45 9.24
N GLY A 58 21.33 -2.49 8.42
CA GLY A 58 22.46 -2.72 7.51
C GLY A 58 22.11 -3.45 6.22
N ALA A 59 23.15 -3.83 5.48
CA ALA A 59 23.03 -4.56 4.21
C ALA A 59 22.35 -5.92 4.39
N ALA A 60 22.50 -6.56 5.54
CA ALA A 60 21.85 -7.82 5.87
C ALA A 60 20.31 -7.72 5.85
N ASP A 61 19.74 -6.57 6.26
CA ASP A 61 18.29 -6.35 6.26
C ASP A 61 17.74 -6.16 4.84
N LEU A 62 18.52 -5.52 3.97
CA LEU A 62 18.17 -5.39 2.56
C LEU A 62 18.24 -6.76 1.86
N LEU A 63 19.23 -7.58 2.22
CA LEU A 63 19.41 -8.93 1.70
C LEU A 63 18.29 -9.86 2.16
N SER A 64 17.85 -9.76 3.42
CA SER A 64 16.70 -10.52 3.93
C SER A 64 15.39 -10.11 3.23
N GLY A 65 15.19 -8.81 2.97
CA GLY A 65 14.09 -8.33 2.14
C GLY A 65 14.14 -8.86 0.70
N ALA A 66 15.31 -8.80 0.06
CA ALA A 66 15.52 -9.32 -1.29
C ALA A 66 15.21 -10.82 -1.39
N LEU A 67 15.72 -11.61 -0.45
CA LEU A 67 15.48 -13.05 -0.38
C LEU A 67 14.00 -13.37 -0.12
N THR A 68 13.34 -12.60 0.73
CA THR A 68 11.90 -12.74 0.98
C THR A 68 11.09 -12.48 -0.29
N GLY A 69 11.44 -11.43 -1.02
CA GLY A 69 10.85 -11.10 -2.33
C GLY A 69 11.11 -12.17 -3.39
N LEU A 70 12.34 -12.70 -3.44
CA LEU A 70 12.73 -13.79 -4.33
C LEU A 70 11.91 -15.06 -4.05
N LEU A 71 11.83 -15.48 -2.78
CA LEU A 71 11.05 -16.66 -2.37
C LEU A 71 9.56 -16.51 -2.68
N GLY A 72 9.01 -15.29 -2.51
CA GLY A 72 7.64 -14.99 -2.94
C GLY A 72 7.43 -15.19 -4.44
N SER A 73 8.35 -14.63 -5.24
CA SER A 73 8.30 -14.69 -6.71
C SER A 73 8.51 -16.10 -7.25
N LEU A 74 9.45 -16.86 -6.68
CA LEU A 74 9.65 -18.27 -7.00
C LEU A 74 8.38 -19.08 -6.72
N GLY A 75 7.67 -18.77 -5.63
CA GLY A 75 6.35 -19.35 -5.36
C GLY A 75 5.34 -19.09 -6.49
N LEU A 76 5.32 -17.89 -7.07
CA LEU A 76 4.47 -17.57 -8.22
C LEU A 76 4.89 -18.32 -9.49
N VAL A 77 6.19 -18.47 -9.73
CA VAL A 77 6.71 -19.25 -10.87
C VAL A 77 6.34 -20.72 -10.74
N LEU A 78 6.51 -21.30 -9.55
CA LEU A 78 6.08 -22.67 -9.28
C LEU A 78 4.56 -22.82 -9.44
N LEU A 79 3.77 -21.82 -9.03
CA LEU A 79 2.34 -21.82 -9.25
C LEU A 79 1.98 -21.78 -10.74
N MET A 80 2.63 -20.95 -11.55
CA MET A 80 2.44 -20.93 -13.01
C MET A 80 2.75 -22.29 -13.65
N LEU A 81 3.90 -22.88 -13.30
CA LEU A 81 4.28 -24.21 -13.78
C LEU A 81 3.31 -25.30 -13.32
N GLY A 82 2.84 -25.20 -12.08
CA GLY A 82 1.80 -26.08 -11.55
C GLY A 82 0.54 -26.01 -12.39
N ILE A 83 0.02 -24.79 -12.64
CA ILE A 83 -1.25 -24.62 -13.37
C ILE A 83 -1.17 -25.13 -14.81
N ASP A 84 -0.01 -25.00 -15.45
CA ASP A 84 0.22 -25.46 -16.82
C ASP A 84 0.36 -26.99 -16.94
N ASN A 85 1.00 -27.63 -15.95
CA ASN A 85 1.36 -29.06 -16.03
C ASN A 85 0.44 -29.98 -15.22
N LEU A 86 -0.32 -29.46 -14.24
CA LEU A 86 -1.15 -30.24 -13.33
C LEU A 86 -2.61 -29.75 -13.38
N ASP A 87 -3.54 -30.67 -13.61
CA ASP A 87 -4.97 -30.38 -13.49
C ASP A 87 -5.44 -30.62 -12.05
N MET A 88 -5.33 -29.60 -11.21
CA MET A 88 -5.68 -29.63 -9.78
C MET A 88 -7.03 -28.95 -9.50
N ARG A 89 -7.94 -28.94 -10.48
CA ARG A 89 -9.26 -28.32 -10.34
C ARG A 89 -10.14 -28.98 -9.29
N ASP A 90 -9.97 -30.28 -9.07
CA ASP A 90 -10.85 -31.08 -8.20
C ASP A 90 -10.69 -30.81 -6.68
N PRO A 91 -9.52 -30.36 -6.16
CA PRO A 91 -9.45 -29.76 -4.81
C PRO A 91 -9.39 -28.23 -4.78
N LEU A 92 -8.99 -27.55 -5.86
CA LEU A 92 -8.75 -26.09 -5.90
C LEU A 92 -9.60 -25.44 -7.00
N ILE A 93 -10.85 -25.07 -6.67
CA ILE A 93 -11.83 -24.55 -7.63
C ILE A 93 -11.36 -23.31 -8.41
N ASN A 94 -10.44 -22.53 -7.82
CA ASN A 94 -9.86 -21.31 -8.43
C ASN A 94 -8.57 -21.57 -9.22
N TRP A 95 -8.16 -22.84 -9.37
CA TRP A 95 -7.09 -23.27 -10.26
C TRP A 95 -7.54 -23.14 -11.73
N ASN A 96 -7.58 -21.89 -12.20
CA ASN A 96 -8.24 -21.51 -13.45
C ASN A 96 -7.28 -20.79 -14.40
N GLN A 97 -7.50 -20.99 -15.70
CA GLN A 97 -6.88 -20.27 -16.82
C GLN A 97 -6.90 -18.74 -16.68
N LYS A 98 -7.90 -18.15 -16.01
CA LYS A 98 -7.90 -16.71 -15.70
C LYS A 98 -6.70 -16.29 -14.84
N LEU A 99 -6.42 -17.04 -13.77
CA LEU A 99 -5.29 -16.77 -12.88
C LEU A 99 -3.97 -16.99 -13.62
N PHE A 100 -3.89 -18.04 -14.43
CA PHE A 100 -2.72 -18.31 -15.28
C PHE A 100 -2.41 -17.13 -16.19
N ARG A 101 -3.40 -16.65 -16.96
CA ARG A 101 -3.24 -15.48 -17.83
C ARG A 101 -2.84 -14.23 -17.06
N LEU A 102 -3.39 -14.01 -15.87
CA LEU A 102 -2.99 -12.86 -15.04
C LEU A 102 -1.52 -12.95 -14.64
N LEU A 103 -1.06 -14.13 -14.17
CA LEU A 103 0.32 -14.36 -13.74
C LEU A 103 1.31 -14.31 -14.91
N THR A 104 0.91 -14.74 -16.11
CA THR A 104 1.75 -14.67 -17.32
C THR A 104 1.62 -13.36 -18.08
N PHE A 105 0.84 -12.39 -17.59
CA PHE A 105 0.53 -11.12 -18.28
C PHE A 105 -0.03 -11.34 -19.69
N GLU A 106 -0.94 -12.30 -19.81
CA GLU A 106 -1.55 -12.79 -21.07
C GLU A 106 -0.52 -13.33 -22.08
N ASN A 107 0.69 -13.63 -21.60
CA ASN A 107 1.82 -14.08 -22.40
C ASN A 107 2.28 -15.47 -21.93
N SER A 108 3.57 -15.78 -22.11
CA SER A 108 4.21 -17.04 -21.72
C SER A 108 4.65 -17.08 -20.25
N ILE A 109 4.83 -18.29 -19.72
CA ILE A 109 5.40 -18.54 -18.38
C ILE A 109 6.81 -17.93 -18.25
N SER A 110 7.59 -17.99 -19.32
CA SER A 110 8.93 -17.38 -19.36
C SER A 110 8.85 -15.86 -19.19
N PHE A 111 7.90 -15.20 -19.85
CA PHE A 111 7.68 -13.77 -19.66
C PHE A 111 7.22 -13.43 -18.24
N GLY A 112 6.23 -14.16 -17.72
CA GLY A 112 5.75 -13.98 -16.35
C GLY A 112 6.86 -14.15 -15.31
N SER A 113 7.67 -15.20 -15.42
CA SER A 113 8.79 -15.44 -14.50
C SER A 113 9.87 -14.37 -14.59
N LEU A 114 10.23 -13.93 -15.79
CA LEU A 114 11.17 -12.82 -16.01
C LEU A 114 10.70 -11.50 -15.41
N VAL A 115 9.39 -11.25 -15.31
CA VAL A 115 8.84 -10.04 -14.69
C VAL A 115 8.70 -10.20 -13.18
N TRP A 116 8.10 -11.30 -12.71
CA TRP A 116 7.78 -11.46 -11.28
C TRP A 116 9.03 -11.55 -10.39
N ILE A 117 10.11 -12.20 -10.86
CA ILE A 117 11.35 -12.31 -10.08
C ILE A 117 11.96 -10.94 -9.74
N PRO A 118 12.31 -10.08 -10.72
CA PRO A 118 12.88 -8.76 -10.42
C PRO A 118 11.89 -7.87 -9.69
N VAL A 119 10.59 -7.96 -9.99
CA VAL A 119 9.56 -7.18 -9.29
C VAL A 119 9.48 -7.58 -7.81
N GLY A 120 9.42 -8.87 -7.49
CA GLY A 120 9.34 -9.29 -6.09
C GLY A 120 10.63 -9.05 -5.33
N VAL A 121 11.81 -9.24 -5.95
CA VAL A 121 13.09 -8.85 -5.35
C VAL A 121 13.12 -7.35 -5.08
N GLY A 122 12.76 -6.53 -6.05
CA GLY A 122 12.72 -5.06 -5.93
C GLY A 122 11.72 -4.59 -4.87
N LEU A 123 10.53 -5.18 -4.81
CA LEU A 123 9.54 -4.84 -3.79
C LEU A 123 9.96 -5.32 -2.40
N GLY A 124 10.61 -6.48 -2.30
CA GLY A 124 11.17 -6.99 -1.05
C GLY A 124 12.29 -6.09 -0.51
N THR A 125 13.19 -5.61 -1.37
CA THR A 125 14.24 -4.65 -0.97
C THR A 125 13.68 -3.29 -0.62
N ILE A 126 12.70 -2.78 -1.39
CA ILE A 126 12.00 -1.53 -1.06
C ILE A 126 11.32 -1.69 0.31
N GLY A 127 10.59 -2.78 0.52
CA GLY A 127 9.94 -3.11 1.80
C GLY A 127 10.92 -3.07 2.97
N ALA A 128 12.06 -3.76 2.82
CA ALA A 128 13.13 -3.74 3.82
C ALA A 128 13.69 -2.32 4.07
N SER A 129 13.92 -1.55 3.01
CA SER A 129 14.45 -0.18 3.10
C SER A 129 13.49 0.77 3.84
N LEU A 130 12.17 0.54 3.77
CA LEU A 130 11.18 1.35 4.49
C LEU A 130 11.36 1.29 6.02
N HIS A 131 12.00 0.24 6.56
CA HIS A 131 12.35 0.18 7.98
C HIS A 131 13.47 1.15 8.36
N GLN A 132 14.43 1.36 7.46
CA GLN A 132 15.56 2.27 7.66
C GLN A 132 15.15 3.75 7.52
N MET A 133 13.96 4.03 6.99
CA MET A 133 13.49 5.38 6.75
C MET A 133 12.98 6.08 8.02
N SER A 134 13.21 7.39 8.09
CA SER A 134 12.71 8.23 9.17
C SER A 134 11.18 8.13 9.30
N GLY A 135 10.67 8.30 10.53
CA GLY A 135 9.22 8.27 10.78
C GLY A 135 8.42 9.31 9.98
N GLN A 136 9.07 10.31 9.39
CA GLN A 136 8.46 11.26 8.47
C GLN A 136 8.19 10.63 7.11
N ILE A 137 9.18 10.00 6.48
CA ILE A 137 9.03 9.37 5.16
C ILE A 137 7.99 8.25 5.23
N ARG A 138 7.99 7.44 6.30
CA ARG A 138 6.94 6.43 6.50
C ARG A 138 5.52 7.00 6.50
N LYS A 139 5.33 8.19 7.10
CA LYS A 139 4.03 8.88 7.07
C LYS A 139 3.70 9.41 5.67
N MET A 140 4.68 10.00 4.98
CA MET A 140 4.50 10.47 3.59
C MET A 140 4.07 9.32 2.67
N SER A 141 4.77 8.18 2.75
CA SER A 141 4.45 6.96 1.99
C SER A 141 3.06 6.43 2.33
N ALA A 142 2.70 6.37 3.63
CA ALA A 142 1.38 5.92 4.04
C ALA A 142 0.26 6.83 3.49
N TYR A 143 0.42 8.16 3.59
CA TYR A 143 -0.56 9.10 3.07
C TYR A 143 -0.71 8.99 1.54
N ALA A 144 0.41 8.85 0.83
CA ALA A 144 0.39 8.63 -0.61
C ALA A 144 -0.31 7.31 -0.97
N MET A 145 0.08 6.18 -0.36
CA MET A 145 -0.50 4.87 -0.66
C MET A 145 -1.99 4.80 -0.33
N PHE A 146 -2.38 5.15 0.90
CA PHE A 146 -3.78 5.08 1.32
C PHE A 146 -4.64 6.12 0.60
N GLY A 147 -4.09 7.32 0.35
CA GLY A 147 -4.79 8.34 -0.40
C GLY A 147 -5.02 7.90 -1.85
N LEU A 148 -3.98 7.48 -2.58
CA LEU A 148 -4.11 6.98 -3.95
C LEU A 148 -5.06 5.79 -4.02
N PHE A 149 -4.93 4.82 -3.09
CA PHE A 149 -5.84 3.69 -3.04
C PHE A 149 -7.29 4.15 -2.82
N SER A 150 -7.52 5.13 -1.95
CA SER A 150 -8.86 5.68 -1.72
C SER A 150 -9.38 6.36 -2.98
N PHE A 151 -8.60 7.23 -3.63
CA PHE A 151 -9.02 7.88 -4.89
C PHE A 151 -9.29 6.87 -6.00
N ALA A 152 -8.46 5.84 -6.14
CA ALA A 152 -8.65 4.81 -7.17
C ALA A 152 -9.86 3.91 -6.88
N VAL A 153 -10.12 3.56 -5.62
CA VAL A 153 -11.24 2.67 -5.24
C VAL A 153 -12.57 3.42 -5.16
N LEU A 154 -12.57 4.70 -4.80
CA LEU A 154 -13.76 5.53 -4.70
C LEU A 154 -14.06 6.33 -5.98
N GLU A 155 -13.49 5.94 -7.12
CA GLU A 155 -13.72 6.60 -8.42
C GLU A 155 -15.18 6.97 -8.67
N ASP A 156 -16.10 6.00 -8.69
CA ASP A 156 -17.54 6.25 -8.92
C ASP A 156 -18.13 7.26 -7.93
N VAL A 157 -17.76 7.16 -6.65
CA VAL A 157 -18.24 8.07 -5.60
C VAL A 157 -17.70 9.49 -5.81
N ILE A 158 -16.44 9.61 -6.22
CA ILE A 158 -15.79 10.91 -6.48
C ILE A 158 -16.35 11.54 -7.74
N ASP A 159 -16.69 10.75 -8.76
CA ASP A 159 -17.34 11.19 -9.97
C ASP A 159 -18.75 11.74 -9.68
N ASP A 160 -19.59 10.96 -8.98
CA ASP A 160 -20.93 11.36 -8.54
C ASP A 160 -20.91 12.65 -7.70
N LEU A 161 -19.96 12.76 -6.76
CA LEU A 161 -19.80 13.97 -5.95
C LEU A 161 -19.35 15.16 -6.79
N SER A 162 -18.44 14.95 -7.74
CA SER A 162 -17.93 16.01 -8.61
C SER A 162 -19.05 16.55 -9.51
N GLU A 163 -19.89 15.68 -10.06
CA GLU A 163 -21.10 16.08 -10.80
C GLU A 163 -22.05 16.88 -9.90
N GLY A 164 -22.33 16.38 -8.70
CA GLY A 164 -23.20 17.05 -7.72
C GLY A 164 -22.72 18.45 -7.31
N PHE A 165 -21.40 18.68 -7.27
CA PHE A 165 -20.80 19.99 -6.98
C PHE A 165 -20.50 20.82 -8.23
N ARG A 166 -20.82 20.34 -9.44
CA ARG A 166 -20.47 20.96 -10.73
C ARG A 166 -18.96 21.15 -10.92
N LEU A 167 -18.18 20.20 -10.42
CA LEU A 167 -16.73 20.11 -10.47
C LEU A 167 -16.27 18.95 -11.39
N GLU A 168 -17.03 18.66 -12.44
CA GLU A 168 -16.74 17.60 -13.43
C GLU A 168 -15.30 17.66 -13.96
N TRP A 169 -14.76 18.87 -14.14
CA TRP A 169 -13.37 19.09 -14.56
C TRP A 169 -12.33 18.42 -13.65
N LEU A 170 -12.63 18.24 -12.37
CA LEU A 170 -11.72 17.60 -11.40
C LEU A 170 -11.72 16.08 -11.60
N SER A 171 -12.90 15.49 -11.83
CA SER A 171 -13.03 14.06 -12.16
C SER A 171 -12.36 13.75 -13.50
N ASP A 172 -12.65 14.55 -14.54
CA ASP A 172 -12.06 14.43 -15.88
C ASP A 172 -10.52 14.58 -15.88
N MET A 173 -9.98 15.36 -14.95
CA MET A 173 -8.53 15.52 -14.79
C MET A 173 -7.89 14.32 -14.08
N ILE A 174 -8.59 13.69 -13.14
CA ILE A 174 -8.06 12.61 -12.32
C ILE A 174 -8.23 11.25 -13.00
N TYR A 175 -9.39 10.98 -13.58
CA TYR A 175 -9.76 9.66 -14.11
C TYR A 175 -9.72 9.60 -15.63
N ALA A 176 -9.40 8.42 -16.15
CA ALA A 176 -9.43 8.14 -17.56
C ALA A 176 -10.86 7.78 -18.02
N LYS A 177 -11.20 8.07 -19.27
CA LYS A 177 -12.53 7.73 -19.84
C LYS A 177 -12.85 6.24 -19.84
N LYS A 178 -11.85 5.37 -19.69
CA LYS A 178 -12.00 3.91 -19.66
C LYS A 178 -11.97 3.35 -18.22
N GLY A 179 -11.99 4.21 -17.22
CA GLY A 179 -11.90 3.87 -15.81
C GLY A 179 -10.46 3.83 -15.29
N GLY A 180 -10.31 4.12 -14.00
CA GLY A 180 -9.03 4.21 -13.30
C GLY A 180 -8.37 5.59 -13.42
N MET A 181 -7.43 5.86 -12.52
CA MET A 181 -6.70 7.13 -12.51
C MET A 181 -5.71 7.20 -13.68
N THR A 182 -5.57 8.38 -14.29
CA THR A 182 -4.52 8.59 -15.30
C THR A 182 -3.14 8.50 -14.67
N VAL A 183 -2.12 8.11 -15.44
CA VAL A 183 -0.74 8.02 -14.94
C VAL A 183 -0.25 9.38 -14.44
N THR A 184 -0.56 10.45 -15.18
CA THR A 184 -0.19 11.83 -14.84
C THR A 184 -0.86 12.27 -13.54
N SER A 185 -2.17 12.08 -13.40
CA SER A 185 -2.89 12.48 -12.17
C SER A 185 -2.43 11.67 -10.97
N THR A 186 -2.13 10.38 -11.16
CA THR A 186 -1.60 9.50 -10.11
C THR A 186 -0.29 10.03 -9.56
N ILE A 187 0.66 10.42 -10.42
CA ILE A 187 1.95 10.99 -9.97
C ILE A 187 1.72 12.31 -9.22
N VAL A 188 0.89 13.19 -9.77
CA VAL A 188 0.60 14.50 -9.14
C VAL A 188 -0.06 14.32 -7.77
N LEU A 189 -1.11 13.47 -7.68
CA LEU A 189 -1.80 13.18 -6.43
C LEU A 189 -0.88 12.48 -5.42
N ALA A 190 -0.01 11.56 -5.87
CA ALA A 190 0.97 10.91 -5.01
C ALA A 190 1.86 11.94 -4.30
N ILE A 191 2.38 12.92 -5.06
CA ILE A 191 3.24 13.98 -4.53
C ILE A 191 2.46 14.87 -3.56
N VAL A 192 1.25 15.31 -3.94
CA VAL A 192 0.41 16.16 -3.08
C VAL A 192 0.09 15.46 -1.76
N LEU A 193 -0.35 14.20 -1.82
CA LEU A 193 -0.67 13.39 -0.64
C LEU A 193 0.57 13.08 0.20
N ALA A 194 1.72 12.81 -0.42
CA ALA A 194 2.98 12.59 0.29
C ALA A 194 3.43 13.84 1.06
N LEU A 195 3.20 15.04 0.54
CA LEU A 195 3.59 16.30 1.20
C LEU A 195 2.60 16.75 2.27
N LEU A 196 1.34 16.31 2.19
CA LEU A 196 0.27 16.63 3.14
C LEU A 196 0.67 16.46 4.63
N PRO A 197 1.29 15.34 5.08
CA PRO A 197 1.71 15.18 6.47
C PRO A 197 2.77 16.18 6.94
N LEU A 198 3.52 16.82 6.03
CA LEU A 198 4.48 17.87 6.41
C LEU A 198 3.76 19.15 6.85
N ILE A 199 2.66 19.47 6.18
CA ILE A 199 1.87 20.69 6.42
C ILE A 199 1.02 20.52 7.68
N THR A 200 0.42 19.34 7.89
CA THR A 200 -0.46 19.07 9.04
C THR A 200 0.31 18.97 10.36
N ARG A 201 1.57 18.48 10.35
CA ARG A 201 2.41 18.33 11.54
C ARG A 201 2.64 19.64 12.29
N GLY A 202 2.75 20.76 11.58
CA GLY A 202 2.91 22.09 12.18
C GLY A 202 1.65 22.62 12.88
N LYS A 203 0.47 22.22 12.42
CA LYS A 203 -0.82 22.66 12.99
C LYS A 203 -1.22 21.81 14.20
N PHE A 204 -1.08 20.49 14.10
CA PHE A 204 -1.44 19.57 15.20
C PHE A 204 -0.53 19.73 16.43
N LYS A 205 0.78 19.94 16.23
CA LYS A 205 1.71 20.18 17.36
C LYS A 205 1.34 21.45 18.12
N LYS A 206 1.01 22.54 17.42
CA LYS A 206 0.55 23.80 18.04
C LYS A 206 -0.77 23.65 18.80
N THR A 207 -1.71 22.85 18.28
CA THR A 207 -2.99 22.62 18.96
C THR A 207 -2.84 21.75 20.20
N VAL A 208 -2.06 20.66 20.12
CA VAL A 208 -1.80 19.78 21.28
C VAL A 208 -0.96 20.51 22.35
N ASP A 209 0.03 21.30 21.95
CA ASP A 209 0.84 22.10 22.88
C ASP A 209 -0.02 23.18 23.57
N ARG A 210 -0.99 23.78 22.86
CA ARG A 210 -1.96 24.73 23.42
C ARG A 210 -2.89 24.06 24.44
N TYR A 211 -3.44 22.89 24.13
CA TYR A 211 -4.25 22.12 25.09
C TYR A 211 -3.44 21.65 26.30
N ARG A 212 -2.16 21.28 26.10
CA ARG A 212 -1.28 20.84 27.20
C ARG A 212 -0.78 22.00 28.06
N SER A 213 -0.65 23.20 27.49
CA SER A 213 -0.39 24.42 28.26
C SER A 213 -1.62 24.91 29.02
N ASP A 214 -2.81 24.76 28.45
CA ASP A 214 -4.09 25.09 29.11
C ASP A 214 -4.45 24.06 30.20
N ALA A 215 -4.01 22.81 30.07
CA ALA A 215 -4.15 21.75 31.06
C ALA A 215 -3.08 21.76 32.18
N LYS A 216 -2.31 22.85 32.33
CA LYS A 216 -1.48 23.03 33.54
C LYS A 216 -2.39 23.25 34.76
N PRO A 217 -2.17 22.56 35.88
CA PRO A 217 -3.05 22.57 37.06
C PRO A 217 -3.20 23.95 37.74
N GLU A 218 -2.37 24.93 37.37
CA GLU A 218 -2.41 26.28 37.90
C GLU A 218 -3.59 27.12 37.37
N ASN A 219 -4.02 26.90 36.12
CA ASN A 219 -5.18 27.59 35.52
C ASN A 219 -6.51 26.87 35.77
N GLN A 220 -6.50 25.58 36.12
CA GLN A 220 -7.71 24.83 36.46
C GLN A 220 -8.33 25.33 37.78
N ARG A 221 -7.48 25.75 38.75
CA ARG A 221 -7.93 26.44 39.97
C ARG A 221 -8.58 27.79 39.67
N ARG A 222 -8.06 28.54 38.70
CA ARG A 222 -8.55 29.87 38.35
C ARG A 222 -9.92 29.82 37.66
N ASN A 223 -10.15 28.85 36.76
CA ASN A 223 -11.47 28.66 36.15
C ASN A 223 -12.51 28.02 37.09
N SER A 224 -12.09 27.25 38.10
CA SER A 224 -13.03 26.72 39.11
C SER A 224 -13.62 27.79 40.03
N VAL A 225 -12.87 28.88 40.30
CA VAL A 225 -13.38 30.00 41.12
C VAL A 225 -14.36 30.87 40.33
N VAL A 226 -14.16 31.02 39.02
CA VAL A 226 -15.09 31.80 38.16
C VAL A 226 -16.41 31.06 37.94
N LEU A 227 -16.39 29.72 37.84
CA LEU A 227 -17.61 28.91 37.74
C LEU A 227 -18.41 28.84 39.06
N PHE A 228 -17.75 28.98 40.22
CA PHE A 228 -18.45 29.04 41.52
C PHE A 228 -18.93 30.45 41.91
N SER A 229 -18.51 31.50 41.20
CA SER A 229 -19.02 32.86 41.42
C SER A 229 -20.16 33.26 40.48
N THR A 230 -20.62 32.33 39.62
CA THR A 230 -21.75 32.53 38.69
C THR A 230 -22.90 31.55 38.90
N VAL A 231 -22.98 30.90 40.07
CA VAL A 231 -24.17 30.17 40.55
C VAL A 231 -24.70 30.85 41.81
#